data_AF-A0A7J0CSB1-F1
#
_entry.id   AF-A0A7J0CSB1-F1
#
_cell.length_a   1.000
_cell.length_b   1.000
_cell.length_c   1.000
_cell.angle_alpha   90.00
_cell.angle_beta   90.00
_cell.angle_gamma   90.00
#
_symmetry.space_group_name_H-M   'P 1'
#
loop_
_entity.id
_entity.type
_entity.pdbx_description
1 polymer ?
#
loop_
_entity_poly.entity_id
_entity_poly.type
_entity_poly.pdbx_seq_one_letter_code
_entity_poly.pdbx_strand_id
1 'polypeptide(L)'
;MPCGPYIPDFLTPAVDGGNADLRQGVDRVLSTPRSRLRREFTLLAESEARTLPLRGPGPETRVRPFAAEQLARGDAAALRALGGLLTAYDAAFVAPYRPWIDAAVASDVAWRSRELAAGGVRALLETFRPMARWSPPVLEVTYPVERDLHLAGRGLLLVPSYFCWRKPITLFDGALLPVLVYPVEKPVQPPAAASDASLARLLGPTRAALLYEVALRGCATTSELALAVGCSLPNTCQQLAILREAGLAACRKEGRCVLHHPTPLGCRLLETAGDGPAEGPLPMPRPATVSP
;
A
#
# COMPACT_ATOMS: atom_id res chain seq x y z
N MET A 1 5.39 -8.83 -3.45
CA MET A 1 6.47 -8.30 -4.30
C MET A 1 7.45 -9.43 -4.55
N PRO A 2 7.81 -9.77 -5.79
CA PRO A 2 8.85 -10.76 -6.03
C PRO A 2 10.15 -10.29 -5.37
N CYS A 3 10.73 -11.13 -4.50
CA CYS A 3 11.98 -10.87 -3.80
C CYS A 3 13.18 -11.16 -4.73
N GLY A 4 13.26 -10.47 -5.86
CA GLY A 4 14.38 -10.55 -6.80
C GLY A 4 15.34 -9.37 -6.63
N PRO A 5 16.64 -9.55 -6.93
CA PRO A 5 17.66 -8.48 -6.86
C PRO A 5 17.45 -7.36 -7.90
N TYR A 6 16.70 -7.62 -8.98
CA TYR A 6 16.33 -6.64 -10.00
C TYR A 6 14.88 -6.87 -10.42
N ILE A 7 14.13 -5.78 -10.60
CA ILE A 7 12.78 -5.78 -11.15
C ILE A 7 12.85 -4.95 -12.43
N PRO A 8 12.40 -5.46 -13.60
CA PRO A 8 12.43 -4.71 -14.84
C PRO A 8 11.66 -3.38 -14.73
N ASP A 9 12.35 -2.28 -14.98
CA ASP A 9 11.83 -0.91 -14.83
C ASP A 9 10.69 -0.60 -15.80
N PHE A 10 10.56 -1.34 -16.90
CA PHE A 10 9.46 -1.19 -17.85
C PHE A 10 8.09 -1.54 -17.23
N LEU A 11 8.07 -2.34 -16.16
CA LEU A 11 6.86 -2.64 -15.38
C LEU A 11 6.46 -1.49 -14.46
N THR A 12 7.34 -0.51 -14.26
CA THR A 12 7.08 0.71 -13.48
C THR A 12 7.36 1.94 -14.35
N PRO A 13 6.58 2.19 -15.42
CA PRO A 13 6.81 3.32 -16.31
C PRO A 13 6.70 4.64 -15.55
N ALA A 14 7.52 5.61 -15.93
CA ALA A 14 7.43 6.96 -15.37
C ALA A 14 6.03 7.55 -15.60
N VAL A 15 5.53 8.24 -14.57
CA VAL A 15 4.22 8.87 -14.57
C VAL A 15 4.38 10.37 -14.81
N ASP A 16 4.99 10.74 -15.93
CA ASP A 16 5.13 12.16 -16.28
C ASP A 16 3.73 12.76 -16.47
N GLY A 17 3.42 13.84 -15.75
CA GLY A 17 2.20 14.65 -15.94
C GLY A 17 1.07 14.49 -14.91
N GLY A 18 1.19 13.60 -13.92
CA GLY A 18 0.17 13.42 -12.87
C GLY A 18 -1.08 12.64 -13.33
N ASN A 19 -1.59 11.80 -12.41
CA ASN A 19 -2.75 10.92 -12.52
C ASN A 19 -2.85 10.12 -13.85
N ALA A 20 -1.93 9.17 -14.05
CA ALA A 20 -2.14 8.16 -15.08
C ALA A 20 -3.21 7.17 -14.61
N ASP A 21 -4.30 7.09 -15.35
CA ASP A 21 -5.23 5.96 -15.27
C ASP A 21 -4.47 4.65 -15.52
N LEU A 22 -4.91 3.55 -14.90
CA LEU A 22 -4.28 2.24 -15.05
C LEU A 22 -4.14 1.86 -16.52
N ARG A 23 -5.15 2.16 -17.35
CA ARG A 23 -5.10 1.88 -18.78
C ARG A 23 -3.91 2.55 -19.46
N GLN A 24 -3.64 3.81 -19.15
CA GLN A 24 -2.47 4.52 -19.66
C GLN A 24 -1.17 3.90 -19.15
N GLY A 25 -1.16 3.42 -17.90
CA GLY A 25 -0.04 2.67 -17.34
C GLY A 25 0.23 1.38 -18.12
N VAL A 26 -0.81 0.58 -18.35
CA VAL A 26 -0.74 -0.65 -19.16
C VAL A 26 -0.28 -0.33 -20.58
N ASP A 27 -0.85 0.68 -21.22
CA ASP A 27 -0.46 1.08 -22.58
C ASP A 27 1.02 1.48 -22.66
N ARG A 28 1.56 2.16 -21.64
CA ARG A 28 2.99 2.49 -21.55
C ARG A 28 3.86 1.24 -21.41
N VAL A 29 3.45 0.28 -20.57
CA VAL A 29 4.13 -1.02 -20.44
C VAL A 29 4.15 -1.73 -21.80
N LEU A 30 3.01 -1.79 -22.48
CA LEU A 30 2.86 -2.46 -23.77
C LEU A 30 3.58 -1.75 -24.92
N SER A 31 3.79 -0.44 -24.81
CA SER A 31 4.50 0.39 -25.79
C SER A 31 6.02 0.44 -25.56
N THR A 32 6.55 -0.34 -24.60
CA THR A 32 7.98 -0.36 -24.30
C THR A 32 8.79 -0.77 -25.55
N PRO A 33 9.80 0.03 -25.97
CA PRO A 33 10.62 -0.32 -27.13
C PRO A 33 11.31 -1.67 -26.97
N ARG A 34 11.36 -2.47 -28.06
CA ARG A 34 11.97 -3.81 -28.05
C ARG A 34 13.42 -3.81 -27.56
N SER A 35 14.18 -2.77 -27.87
CA SER A 35 15.56 -2.59 -27.41
C SER A 35 15.64 -2.50 -25.89
N ARG A 36 14.68 -1.82 -25.24
CA ARG A 36 14.57 -1.69 -23.79
C ARG A 36 14.12 -2.99 -23.14
N LEU A 37 13.09 -3.65 -23.68
CA LEU A 37 12.64 -4.97 -23.21
C LEU A 37 13.81 -5.97 -23.19
N ARG A 38 14.54 -6.10 -24.32
CA ARG A 38 15.70 -6.99 -24.40
C ARG A 38 16.75 -6.67 -23.35
N ARG A 39 17.11 -5.39 -23.19
CA ARG A 39 18.11 -4.94 -22.20
C ARG A 39 17.72 -5.34 -20.78
N GLU A 40 16.48 -5.03 -20.37
CA GLU A 40 16.03 -5.25 -19.00
C GLU A 40 15.83 -6.74 -18.68
N PHE A 41 15.38 -7.56 -19.63
CA PHE A 41 15.35 -9.02 -19.44
C PHE A 41 16.76 -9.64 -19.37
N THR A 42 17.76 -9.09 -20.09
CA THR A 42 19.16 -9.50 -19.92
C THR A 42 19.67 -9.15 -18.52
N LEU A 43 19.42 -7.92 -18.04
CA LEU A 43 19.78 -7.50 -16.68
C LEU A 43 19.13 -8.38 -15.60
N LEU A 44 17.86 -8.75 -15.79
CA LEU A 44 17.16 -9.68 -14.91
C LEU A 44 17.86 -11.03 -14.85
N ALA A 45 18.15 -11.65 -16.00
CA ALA A 45 18.85 -12.93 -16.05
C ALA A 45 20.25 -12.88 -15.41
N GLU A 46 20.99 -11.79 -15.63
CA GLU A 46 22.30 -11.56 -14.99
C GLU A 46 22.20 -11.34 -13.48
N SER A 47 21.13 -10.71 -13.00
CA SER A 47 20.88 -10.50 -11.57
C SER A 47 20.54 -11.82 -10.87
N GLU A 48 19.74 -12.68 -11.50
CA GLU A 48 19.41 -14.02 -11.00
C GLU A 48 20.65 -14.91 -10.95
N ALA A 49 21.51 -14.85 -11.98
CA ALA A 49 22.76 -15.60 -12.03
C ALA A 49 23.76 -15.21 -10.93
N ARG A 50 23.75 -13.94 -10.49
CA ARG A 50 24.62 -13.41 -9.43
C ARG A 50 24.11 -13.70 -8.02
N THR A 51 22.88 -14.16 -7.87
CA THR A 51 22.30 -14.45 -6.56
C THR A 51 22.67 -15.89 -6.18
N LEU A 52 23.57 -16.06 -5.21
CA LEU A 52 23.82 -17.36 -4.58
C LEU A 52 22.49 -17.96 -4.09
N PRO A 53 22.27 -19.29 -4.22
CA PRO A 53 21.05 -19.90 -3.70
C PRO A 53 20.93 -19.58 -2.21
N LEU A 54 19.88 -18.84 -1.85
CA LEU A 54 19.51 -18.62 -0.45
C LEU A 54 19.39 -20.00 0.19
N ARG A 55 20.24 -20.27 1.20
CA ARG A 55 20.30 -21.52 1.96
C ARG A 55 18.96 -21.73 2.67
N GLY A 56 18.04 -22.44 2.03
CA GLY A 56 16.78 -22.91 2.58
C GLY A 56 16.48 -24.30 2.02
N PRO A 57 15.94 -25.25 2.82
CA PRO A 57 15.73 -26.61 2.37
C PRO A 57 14.44 -26.69 1.52
N GLY A 58 14.57 -26.75 0.21
CA GLY A 58 13.46 -27.03 -0.70
C GLY A 58 13.86 -26.90 -2.18
N PRO A 59 13.26 -27.69 -3.09
CA PRO A 59 13.63 -27.67 -4.51
C PRO A 59 13.23 -26.34 -5.15
N GLU A 60 14.25 -25.52 -5.43
CA GLU A 60 14.45 -24.70 -6.63
C GLU A 60 13.21 -24.21 -7.42
N THR A 61 12.26 -23.52 -6.80
CA THR A 61 11.29 -22.73 -7.58
C THR A 61 11.94 -21.41 -8.02
N ARG A 62 12.88 -21.48 -8.98
CA ARG A 62 13.27 -20.30 -9.77
C ARG A 62 12.02 -19.84 -10.50
N VAL A 63 11.43 -18.73 -10.05
CA VAL A 63 10.24 -18.15 -10.68
C VAL A 63 10.66 -17.59 -12.04
N ARG A 64 10.58 -18.39 -13.10
CA ARG A 64 10.79 -17.89 -14.45
C ARG A 64 9.63 -16.96 -14.81
N PRO A 65 9.89 -15.73 -15.27
CA PRO A 65 8.82 -14.85 -15.71
C PRO A 65 8.03 -15.51 -16.85
N PHE A 66 6.70 -15.38 -16.80
CA PHE A 66 5.83 -15.87 -17.88
C PHE A 66 6.30 -15.31 -19.22
N ALA A 67 6.49 -16.19 -20.20
CA ALA A 67 6.88 -15.83 -21.56
C ALA A 67 8.11 -14.90 -21.65
N ALA A 68 9.07 -15.00 -20.71
CA ALA A 68 10.23 -14.10 -20.61
C ALA A 68 10.97 -13.92 -21.94
N GLU A 69 11.18 -15.03 -22.65
CA GLU A 69 11.85 -15.06 -23.95
C GLU A 69 11.07 -14.37 -25.06
N GLN A 70 9.75 -14.53 -25.08
CA GLN A 70 8.87 -13.88 -26.05
C GLN A 70 8.74 -12.38 -25.75
N LEU A 71 8.62 -12.01 -24.47
CA LEU A 71 8.60 -10.62 -24.01
C LEU A 71 9.91 -9.90 -24.31
N ALA A 72 11.07 -10.55 -24.09
CA ALA A 72 12.39 -9.98 -24.42
C ALA A 72 12.55 -9.70 -25.92
N ARG A 73 11.88 -10.47 -26.79
CA ARG A 73 11.84 -10.24 -28.25
C ARG A 73 10.78 -9.22 -28.67
N GLY A 74 9.91 -8.78 -27.74
CA GLY A 74 8.78 -7.90 -28.01
C GLY A 74 7.72 -8.55 -28.90
N ASP A 75 7.44 -9.84 -28.63
CA ASP A 75 6.36 -10.58 -29.28
C ASP A 75 4.98 -9.98 -28.93
N ALA A 76 4.16 -9.76 -29.95
CA ALA A 76 2.88 -9.07 -29.80
C ALA A 76 1.82 -9.93 -29.07
N ALA A 77 1.89 -11.26 -29.15
CA ALA A 77 0.95 -12.12 -28.43
C ALA A 77 1.32 -12.16 -26.94
N ALA A 78 2.60 -12.28 -26.60
CA ALA A 78 3.08 -12.23 -25.23
C ALA A 78 2.79 -10.87 -24.55
N LEU A 79 3.00 -9.75 -25.25
CA LEU A 79 2.65 -8.42 -24.75
C LEU A 79 1.14 -8.27 -24.52
N ARG A 80 0.29 -8.73 -25.46
CA ARG A 80 -1.17 -8.72 -25.26
C ARG A 80 -1.59 -9.57 -24.06
N ALA A 81 -1.00 -10.75 -23.87
CA ALA A 81 -1.26 -11.58 -22.71
C ALA A 81 -0.87 -10.88 -21.40
N LEU A 82 0.29 -10.20 -21.36
CA LEU A 82 0.72 -9.39 -20.22
C LEU A 82 -0.29 -8.28 -19.90
N GLY A 83 -0.74 -7.52 -20.90
CA GLY A 83 -1.74 -6.47 -20.71
C GLY A 83 -3.07 -7.00 -20.18
N GLY A 84 -3.51 -8.16 -20.69
CA GLY A 84 -4.68 -8.87 -20.19
C GLY A 84 -4.54 -9.28 -18.72
N LEU A 85 -3.39 -9.83 -18.33
CA LEU A 85 -3.10 -10.22 -16.94
C LEU A 85 -3.09 -9.01 -16.00
N LEU A 86 -2.47 -7.89 -16.39
CA LEU A 86 -2.46 -6.65 -15.60
C LEU A 86 -3.88 -6.12 -15.38
N THR A 87 -4.69 -6.10 -16.43
CA THR A 87 -6.08 -5.62 -16.38
C THR A 87 -6.95 -6.55 -15.53
N ALA A 88 -6.83 -7.86 -15.71
CA ALA A 88 -7.58 -8.85 -14.94
C ALA A 88 -7.19 -8.82 -13.45
N TYR A 89 -5.90 -8.66 -13.15
CA TYR A 89 -5.42 -8.53 -11.78
C TYR A 89 -5.97 -7.28 -11.10
N ASP A 90 -5.93 -6.13 -11.78
CA ASP A 90 -6.52 -4.91 -11.23
C ASP A 90 -8.01 -5.09 -10.95
N ALA A 91 -8.79 -5.54 -11.94
CA ALA A 91 -10.23 -5.71 -11.80
C ALA A 91 -10.61 -6.66 -10.64
N ALA A 92 -9.83 -7.71 -10.43
CA ALA A 92 -10.10 -8.72 -9.40
C ALA A 92 -9.57 -8.35 -8.01
N PHE A 93 -8.41 -7.69 -7.91
CA PHE A 93 -7.68 -7.56 -6.64
C PHE A 93 -7.40 -6.12 -6.21
N VAL A 94 -7.48 -5.14 -7.11
CA VAL A 94 -7.16 -3.74 -6.80
C VAL A 94 -8.40 -2.86 -6.89
N ALA A 95 -9.12 -2.91 -8.00
CA ALA A 95 -10.32 -2.12 -8.25
C ALA A 95 -11.37 -2.23 -7.13
N PRO A 96 -11.66 -3.42 -6.55
CA PRO A 96 -12.59 -3.53 -5.44
C PRO A 96 -12.14 -2.71 -4.22
N TYR A 97 -10.83 -2.58 -4.00
CA TYR A 97 -10.25 -1.90 -2.85
C TYR A 97 -9.81 -0.45 -3.14
N ARG A 98 -10.06 0.06 -4.36
CA ARG A 98 -9.60 1.37 -4.83
C ARG A 98 -9.97 2.52 -3.89
N PRO A 99 -11.20 2.64 -3.36
CA PRO A 99 -11.55 3.73 -2.44
C PRO A 99 -10.71 3.76 -1.16
N TRP A 100 -10.36 2.58 -0.62
CA TRP A 100 -9.50 2.46 0.57
C TRP A 100 -8.05 2.82 0.27
N ILE A 101 -7.54 2.36 -0.88
CA ILE A 101 -6.20 2.68 -1.36
C ILE A 101 -6.07 4.20 -1.54
N ASP A 102 -7.06 4.83 -2.18
CA ASP A 102 -7.08 6.27 -2.43
C ASP A 102 -7.17 7.08 -1.13
N ALA A 103 -8.03 6.65 -0.20
CA ALA A 103 -8.15 7.29 1.10
C ALA A 103 -6.84 7.22 1.91
N ALA A 104 -6.18 6.05 1.94
CA ALA A 104 -4.92 5.88 2.65
C ALA A 104 -3.81 6.76 2.04
N VAL A 105 -3.71 6.79 0.71
CA VAL A 105 -2.75 7.65 0.00
C VAL A 105 -3.04 9.13 0.22
N ALA A 106 -4.31 9.55 0.12
CA ALA A 106 -4.70 10.93 0.34
C ALA A 106 -4.44 11.39 1.77
N SER A 107 -4.69 10.53 2.77
CA SER A 107 -4.42 10.80 4.18
C SER A 107 -2.92 11.01 4.44
N ASP A 108 -2.06 10.14 3.92
CA ASP A 108 -0.61 10.27 4.05
C ASP A 108 -0.10 11.57 3.42
N VAL A 109 -0.54 11.87 2.18
CA VAL A 109 -0.15 13.12 1.49
C VAL A 109 -0.61 14.34 2.27
N ALA A 110 -1.85 14.34 2.78
CA ALA A 110 -2.40 15.46 3.55
C ALA A 110 -1.62 15.68 4.85
N TRP A 111 -1.29 14.60 5.57
CA TRP A 111 -0.50 14.67 6.79
C TRP A 111 0.90 15.22 6.53
N ARG A 112 1.63 14.65 5.55
CA ARG A 112 2.99 15.09 5.21
C ARG A 112 3.04 16.51 4.66
N SER A 113 2.00 16.93 3.93
CA SER A 113 1.87 18.31 3.45
C SER A 113 1.71 19.30 4.61
N ARG A 114 0.99 18.92 5.68
CA ARG A 114 0.87 19.74 6.90
C ARG A 114 2.21 19.85 7.63
N GLU A 115 2.94 18.76 7.77
CA GLU A 115 4.28 18.76 8.39
C GLU A 115 5.27 19.62 7.60
N LEU A 116 5.23 19.56 6.27
CA LEU A 116 6.00 20.44 5.39
C LEU A 116 5.62 21.91 5.57
N ALA A 117 4.33 22.23 5.61
CA ALA A 117 3.86 23.61 5.75
C ALA A 117 4.19 24.20 7.14
N ALA A 118 4.14 23.39 8.20
CA ALA A 118 4.36 23.84 9.56
C ALA A 118 5.85 23.94 9.94
N GLY A 119 6.69 22.99 9.49
CA GLY A 119 8.08 22.85 9.93
C GLY A 119 9.11 22.75 8.80
N GLY A 120 8.69 22.99 7.55
CA GLY A 120 9.57 22.96 6.38
C GLY A 120 10.05 21.56 6.01
N VAL A 121 11.06 21.51 5.13
CA VAL A 121 11.58 20.26 4.57
C VAL A 121 12.11 19.33 5.66
N ARG A 122 12.74 19.87 6.71
CA ARG A 122 13.24 19.05 7.83
C ARG A 122 12.11 18.30 8.52
N ALA A 123 11.01 18.98 8.88
CA ALA A 123 9.87 18.33 9.53
C ALA A 123 9.27 17.25 8.64
N LEU A 124 9.08 17.54 7.35
CA LEU A 124 8.67 16.52 6.37
C LEU A 124 9.62 15.32 6.36
N LEU A 125 10.94 15.51 6.33
CA LEU A 125 11.87 14.39 6.26
C LEU A 125 11.92 13.56 7.55
N GLU A 126 11.69 14.16 8.72
CA GLU A 126 11.63 13.44 10.00
C GLU A 126 10.42 12.49 10.10
N THR A 127 9.33 12.77 9.39
CA THR A 127 8.15 11.89 9.34
C THR A 127 8.39 10.55 8.64
N PHE A 128 9.55 10.33 8.03
CA PHE A 128 9.92 9.04 7.43
C PHE A 128 10.60 8.08 8.41
N ARG A 129 10.82 8.46 9.67
CA ARG A 129 11.35 7.51 10.66
C ARG A 129 10.36 6.36 10.92
N PRO A 130 10.86 5.13 11.15
CA PRO A 130 12.26 4.70 11.16
C PRO A 130 12.81 4.31 9.77
N MET A 131 12.01 4.43 8.72
CA MET A 131 12.33 3.94 7.37
C MET A 131 13.42 4.75 6.66
N ALA A 132 13.47 6.04 6.95
CA ALA A 132 14.54 6.93 6.54
C ALA A 132 14.99 7.80 7.72
N ARG A 133 16.28 8.14 7.72
CA ARG A 133 16.91 9.01 8.70
C ARG A 133 17.46 10.24 8.00
N TRP A 134 16.94 11.40 8.38
CA TRP A 134 17.50 12.67 7.94
C TRP A 134 18.74 13.01 8.77
N SER A 135 19.88 13.12 8.09
CA SER A 135 21.16 13.55 8.64
C SER A 135 21.74 14.62 7.70
N PRO A 136 21.33 15.89 7.85
CA PRO A 136 21.63 16.93 6.87
C PRO A 136 23.11 16.91 6.42
N PRO A 137 23.39 16.95 5.11
CA PRO A 137 22.46 17.13 3.98
C PRO A 137 21.91 15.83 3.37
N VAL A 138 22.05 14.68 4.05
CA VAL A 138 21.79 13.34 3.52
C VAL A 138 20.52 12.73 4.11
N LEU A 139 19.70 12.13 3.25
CA LEU A 139 18.58 11.27 3.66
C LEU A 139 19.01 9.81 3.51
N GLU A 140 19.25 9.15 4.63
CA GLU A 140 19.64 7.74 4.68
C GLU A 140 18.39 6.86 4.62
N VAL A 141 18.35 5.90 3.71
CA VAL A 141 17.23 4.97 3.52
C VAL A 141 17.73 3.54 3.59
N THR A 142 17.02 2.66 4.30
CA THR A 142 17.39 1.24 4.34
C THR A 142 17.04 0.58 3.01
N TYR A 143 18.05 0.32 2.17
CA TYR A 143 17.91 -0.33 0.87
C TYR A 143 18.75 -1.62 0.80
N PRO A 144 18.39 -2.64 -0.01
CA PRO A 144 19.15 -3.89 -0.10
C PRO A 144 20.59 -3.75 -0.62
N VAL A 145 20.94 -2.62 -1.23
CA VAL A 145 22.27 -2.33 -1.78
C VAL A 145 22.75 -0.99 -1.26
N GLU A 146 24.01 -0.92 -0.83
CA GLU A 146 24.66 0.32 -0.41
C GLU A 146 25.02 1.17 -1.65
N ARG A 147 24.38 2.32 -1.80
CA ARG A 147 24.58 3.26 -2.91
C ARG A 147 24.26 4.70 -2.50
N ASP A 148 25.02 5.63 -3.05
CA ASP A 148 24.79 7.07 -2.91
C ASP A 148 24.09 7.64 -4.15
N LEU A 149 23.05 8.44 -3.94
CA LEU A 149 22.34 9.17 -4.98
C LEU A 149 22.46 10.67 -4.76
N HIS A 150 23.22 11.34 -5.63
CA HIS A 150 23.35 12.79 -5.59
C HIS A 150 22.24 13.46 -6.40
N LEU A 151 21.43 14.30 -5.74
CA LEU A 151 20.30 14.98 -6.40
C LEU A 151 20.76 16.03 -7.41
N ALA A 152 21.91 16.68 -7.20
CA ALA A 152 22.49 17.69 -8.10
C ALA A 152 21.49 18.76 -8.55
N GLY A 153 20.62 19.22 -7.65
CA GLY A 153 19.60 20.24 -7.93
C GLY A 153 18.32 19.72 -8.59
N ARG A 154 18.23 18.44 -8.96
CA ARG A 154 17.03 17.84 -9.59
C ARG A 154 15.84 17.73 -8.63
N GLY A 155 16.07 17.78 -7.32
CA GLY A 155 15.05 17.50 -6.30
C GLY A 155 14.82 16.00 -6.09
N LEU A 156 13.85 15.68 -5.24
CA LEU A 156 13.45 14.32 -4.88
C LEU A 156 11.91 14.25 -4.89
N LEU A 157 11.36 13.35 -5.71
CA LEU A 157 9.94 13.07 -5.74
C LEU A 157 9.58 12.00 -4.70
N LEU A 158 8.67 12.33 -3.80
CA LEU A 158 8.16 11.43 -2.77
C LEU A 158 6.85 10.81 -3.27
N VAL A 159 6.81 9.49 -3.42
CA VAL A 159 5.64 8.76 -3.94
C VAL A 159 5.09 7.81 -2.86
N PRO A 160 3.96 8.13 -2.23
CA PRO A 160 3.27 7.19 -1.35
C PRO A 160 2.78 5.98 -2.13
N SER A 161 2.92 4.79 -1.55
CA SER A 161 2.49 3.54 -2.15
C SER A 161 1.81 2.63 -1.13
N TYR A 162 0.56 2.26 -1.43
CA TYR A 162 -0.21 1.27 -0.66
C TYR A 162 0.35 -0.15 -0.82
N PHE A 163 0.93 -0.46 -1.98
CA PHE A 163 1.49 -1.78 -2.30
C PHE A 163 2.94 -1.95 -1.83
N CYS A 164 3.56 -0.89 -1.32
CA CYS A 164 4.87 -0.97 -0.68
C CYS A 164 4.73 -1.57 0.74
N TRP A 165 5.66 -2.42 1.13
CA TRP A 165 5.68 -3.07 2.44
C TRP A 165 7.05 -2.88 3.09
N ARG A 166 7.06 -2.24 4.27
CA ARG A 166 8.19 -2.11 5.22
C ARG A 166 9.43 -1.32 4.77
N LYS A 167 9.84 -1.34 3.50
CA LYS A 167 11.06 -0.64 3.02
C LYS A 167 10.77 0.25 1.82
N PRO A 168 11.24 1.51 1.79
CA PRO A 168 11.11 2.35 0.61
C PRO A 168 11.83 1.74 -0.59
N ILE A 169 11.30 1.99 -1.79
CA ILE A 169 11.92 1.59 -3.04
C ILE A 169 12.31 2.85 -3.79
N THR A 170 13.60 3.01 -4.06
CA THR A 170 14.08 4.07 -4.96
C THR A 170 14.13 3.52 -6.38
N LEU A 171 13.46 4.20 -7.32
CA LEU A 171 13.63 3.92 -8.75
C LEU A 171 14.90 4.62 -9.21
N PHE A 172 15.88 3.84 -9.65
CA PHE A 172 17.22 4.33 -9.97
C PHE A 172 17.42 4.36 -11.49
N ASP A 173 17.17 5.53 -12.07
CA ASP A 173 17.74 5.93 -13.35
C ASP A 173 18.44 7.28 -13.16
N GLY A 174 19.75 7.31 -13.38
CA GLY A 174 20.59 8.49 -13.17
C GLY A 174 20.18 9.68 -14.04
N ALA A 175 19.49 9.45 -15.16
CA ALA A 175 18.99 10.48 -16.06
C ALA A 175 17.59 11.02 -15.68
N LEU A 176 16.87 10.34 -14.78
CA LEU A 176 15.51 10.70 -14.41
C LEU A 176 15.48 11.48 -13.08
N LEU A 177 14.30 12.04 -12.77
CA LEU A 177 14.02 12.64 -11.47
C LEU A 177 14.17 11.57 -10.37
N PRO A 178 15.00 11.78 -9.34
CA PRO A 178 15.07 10.87 -8.19
C PRO A 178 13.70 10.64 -7.57
N VAL A 179 13.26 9.38 -7.46
CA VAL A 179 11.97 9.01 -6.85
C VAL A 179 12.19 8.12 -5.64
N LEU A 180 11.61 8.50 -4.50
CA LEU A 180 11.50 7.68 -3.31
C LEU A 180 10.04 7.20 -3.17
N VAL A 181 9.80 5.94 -3.48
CA VAL A 181 8.52 5.28 -3.22
C VAL A 181 8.51 4.79 -1.78
N TYR A 182 7.51 5.13 -1.00
CA TYR A 182 7.44 4.76 0.42
C TYR A 182 6.06 4.19 0.80
N PRO A 183 5.99 3.25 1.76
CA PRO A 183 4.72 2.73 2.26
C PRO A 183 3.90 3.84 2.93
N VAL A 184 2.63 3.94 2.54
CA VAL A 184 1.65 4.68 3.34
C VAL A 184 1.34 3.90 4.62
N GLU A 185 0.97 4.62 5.66
CA GLU A 185 0.36 3.99 6.83
C GLU A 185 -0.95 3.34 6.39
N LYS A 186 -1.03 2.01 6.55
CA LYS A 186 -2.21 1.26 6.17
C LYS A 186 -3.14 1.28 7.36
N PRO A 187 -4.39 1.76 7.21
CA PRO A 187 -5.37 1.55 8.27
C PRO A 187 -5.44 0.04 8.56
N VAL A 188 -5.53 -0.31 9.84
CA VAL A 188 -5.66 -1.70 10.30
C VAL A 188 -6.76 -2.37 9.49
N GLN A 189 -6.45 -3.59 9.03
CA GLN A 189 -7.12 -4.42 8.02
C GLN A 189 -8.60 -4.13 7.71
N PRO A 190 -9.06 -4.41 6.46
CA PRO A 190 -10.49 -4.61 6.25
C PRO A 190 -10.96 -5.70 7.22
N PRO A 191 -12.13 -5.55 7.86
CA PRO A 191 -12.61 -6.58 8.74
C PRO A 191 -12.75 -7.87 7.93
N ALA A 192 -12.06 -8.91 8.38
CA ALA A 192 -12.54 -10.25 8.12
C ALA A 192 -13.96 -10.28 8.71
N ALA A 193 -14.95 -10.75 7.96
CA ALA A 193 -16.38 -10.69 8.34
C ALA A 193 -16.72 -11.23 9.75
N ALA A 194 -15.78 -11.93 10.41
CA ALA A 194 -15.87 -12.36 11.80
C ALA A 194 -15.64 -11.23 12.84
N SER A 195 -14.71 -10.28 12.62
CA SER A 195 -14.43 -9.18 13.57
C SER A 195 -15.58 -8.18 13.63
N ASP A 196 -16.16 -7.88 12.46
CA ASP A 196 -17.34 -7.02 12.32
C ASP A 196 -18.53 -7.52 13.13
N ALA A 197 -18.74 -8.84 13.20
CA ALA A 197 -19.88 -9.40 13.90
C ALA A 197 -19.83 -9.14 15.42
N SER A 198 -18.64 -9.21 16.03
CA SER A 198 -18.50 -8.99 17.48
C SER A 198 -18.71 -7.52 17.86
N LEU A 199 -18.10 -6.60 17.11
CA LEU A 199 -18.22 -5.18 17.33
C LEU A 199 -19.62 -4.66 16.96
N ALA A 200 -20.21 -5.17 15.88
CA ALA A 200 -21.60 -4.89 15.51
C ALA A 200 -22.59 -5.41 16.57
N ARG A 201 -22.30 -6.50 17.28
CA ARG A 201 -23.13 -6.96 18.41
C ARG A 201 -23.01 -6.05 19.62
N LEU A 202 -21.82 -5.52 19.91
CA LEU A 202 -21.59 -4.63 21.06
C LEU A 202 -22.14 -3.21 20.80
N LEU A 203 -21.75 -2.62 19.67
CA LEU A 203 -22.08 -1.24 19.34
C LEU A 203 -23.34 -1.13 18.50
N GLY A 204 -23.84 -2.19 17.88
CA GLY A 204 -24.82 -2.09 16.80
C GLY A 204 -24.15 -1.89 15.43
N PRO A 205 -24.72 -2.45 14.35
CA PRO A 205 -24.07 -2.53 13.04
C PRO A 205 -23.74 -1.16 12.46
N THR A 206 -24.68 -0.21 12.54
CA THR A 206 -24.47 1.15 12.01
C THR A 206 -23.39 1.92 12.76
N ARG A 207 -23.29 1.78 14.08
CA ARG A 207 -22.26 2.47 14.89
C ARG A 207 -20.89 1.85 14.71
N ALA A 208 -20.81 0.52 14.62
CA ALA A 208 -19.55 -0.16 14.29
C ALA A 208 -19.04 0.27 12.90
N ALA A 209 -19.92 0.29 11.90
CA ALA A 209 -19.59 0.77 10.56
C ALA A 209 -19.13 2.23 10.56
N LEU A 210 -19.85 3.13 11.25
CA LEU A 210 -19.45 4.54 11.34
C LEU A 210 -18.11 4.74 12.07
N LEU A 211 -17.86 4.02 13.17
CA LEU A 211 -16.59 4.12 13.89
C LEU A 211 -15.42 3.62 13.02
N TYR A 212 -15.63 2.52 12.31
CA TYR A 212 -14.66 2.00 11.34
C TYR A 212 -14.40 3.02 10.22
N GLU A 213 -15.46 3.55 9.60
CA GLU A 213 -15.35 4.52 8.50
C GLU A 213 -14.74 5.87 8.93
N VAL A 214 -14.92 6.29 10.18
CA VAL A 214 -14.24 7.45 10.78
C VAL A 214 -12.75 7.16 11.00
N ALA A 215 -12.41 6.00 11.56
CA ALA A 215 -11.02 5.60 11.79
C ALA A 215 -10.24 5.43 10.49
N LEU A 216 -10.88 4.82 9.50
CA LEU A 216 -10.33 4.57 8.17
C LEU A 216 -9.93 5.88 7.46
N ARG A 217 -10.75 6.92 7.57
CA ARG A 217 -10.49 8.22 6.91
C ARG A 217 -9.61 9.16 7.73
N GLY A 218 -9.42 8.90 9.02
CA GLY A 218 -8.73 9.79 9.96
C GLY A 218 -9.51 11.07 10.30
N CYS A 219 -10.18 11.68 9.32
CA CYS A 219 -11.19 12.73 9.52
C CYS A 219 -12.21 12.73 8.38
N ALA A 220 -13.50 12.88 8.68
CA ALA A 220 -14.56 12.90 7.66
C ALA A 220 -15.77 13.76 8.07
N THR A 221 -16.45 14.34 7.09
CA THR A 221 -17.74 15.02 7.29
C THR A 221 -18.86 14.01 7.51
N THR A 222 -19.96 14.46 8.14
CA THR A 222 -21.16 13.63 8.30
C THR A 222 -21.69 13.12 6.94
N SER A 223 -21.63 13.94 5.89
CA SER A 223 -22.13 13.59 4.56
C SER A 223 -21.32 12.47 3.91
N GLU A 224 -19.99 12.51 4.04
CA GLU A 224 -19.10 11.44 3.56
C GLU A 224 -19.35 10.13 4.30
N LEU A 225 -19.57 10.19 5.61
CA LEU A 225 -19.86 9.02 6.44
C LEU A 225 -21.24 8.42 6.13
N ALA A 226 -22.24 9.26 5.90
CA ALA A 226 -23.60 8.84 5.55
C ALA A 226 -23.61 8.08 4.21
N LEU A 227 -22.90 8.60 3.21
CA LEU A 227 -22.73 7.96 1.91
C LEU A 227 -21.99 6.62 2.03
N ALA A 228 -20.91 6.58 2.82
CA ALA A 228 -20.09 5.38 2.98
C ALA A 228 -20.84 4.22 3.65
N VAL A 229 -21.66 4.52 4.68
CA VAL A 229 -22.41 3.50 5.44
C VAL A 229 -23.80 3.23 4.82
N GLY A 230 -24.23 4.01 3.83
CA GLY A 230 -25.56 3.87 3.22
C GLY A 230 -26.69 4.29 4.15
N CYS A 231 -26.44 5.27 5.03
CA CYS A 231 -27.41 5.79 6.01
C CYS A 231 -27.90 7.19 5.64
N SER A 232 -29.08 7.56 6.12
CA SER A 232 -29.57 8.94 5.98
C SER A 232 -28.71 9.90 6.81
N LEU A 233 -28.64 11.17 6.39
CA LEU A 233 -27.90 12.21 7.10
C LEU A 233 -28.36 12.37 8.57
N PRO A 234 -29.69 12.41 8.88
CA PRO A 234 -30.16 12.50 10.26
C PRO A 234 -29.76 11.29 11.12
N ASN A 235 -29.88 10.07 10.58
CA ASN A 235 -29.45 8.87 11.29
C ASN A 235 -27.95 8.88 11.56
N THR A 236 -27.15 9.29 10.57
CA THR A 236 -25.69 9.39 10.69
C THR A 236 -25.29 10.38 11.77
N CYS A 237 -25.89 11.58 11.79
CA CYS A 237 -25.69 12.57 12.86
C CYS A 237 -26.01 11.99 14.25
N GLN A 238 -27.14 11.28 14.37
CA GLN A 238 -27.57 10.66 15.62
C GLN A 238 -26.55 9.63 16.11
N GLN A 239 -26.11 8.71 15.24
CA GLN A 239 -25.14 7.68 15.62
C GLN A 239 -23.76 8.28 15.96
N LEU A 240 -23.33 9.32 15.24
CA LEU A 240 -22.07 10.02 15.55
C LEU A 240 -22.14 10.78 16.88
N ALA A 241 -23.30 11.32 17.25
CA ALA A 241 -23.49 11.89 18.58
C ALA A 241 -23.32 10.85 19.69
N ILE A 242 -23.90 9.65 19.52
CA ILE A 242 -23.76 8.54 20.48
C ILE A 242 -22.29 8.09 20.57
N LEU A 243 -21.59 7.92 19.45
CA LEU A 243 -20.17 7.57 19.44
C LEU A 243 -19.30 8.62 20.14
N ARG A 244 -19.67 9.90 20.02
CA ARG A 244 -18.99 11.00 20.69
C ARG A 244 -19.26 11.04 22.19
N GLU A 245 -20.50 10.80 22.60
CA GLU A 245 -20.87 10.69 24.02
C GLU A 245 -20.19 9.49 24.70
N ALA A 246 -20.01 8.38 23.97
CA ALA A 246 -19.24 7.22 24.41
C ALA A 246 -17.71 7.44 24.38
N GLY A 247 -17.24 8.61 23.91
CA GLY A 247 -15.82 8.92 23.80
C GLY A 247 -15.07 8.09 22.75
N LEU A 248 -15.77 7.46 21.79
CA LEU A 248 -15.19 6.66 20.70
C LEU A 248 -14.85 7.48 19.46
N ALA A 249 -15.58 8.58 19.26
CA ALA A 249 -15.31 9.57 18.22
C ALA A 249 -15.26 10.97 18.83
N ALA A 250 -14.61 11.90 18.15
CA ALA A 250 -14.61 13.32 18.48
C ALA A 250 -14.84 14.12 17.20
N CYS A 251 -15.25 15.38 17.36
CA CYS A 251 -15.47 16.25 16.23
C CYS A 251 -14.81 17.62 16.44
N ARG A 252 -14.44 18.24 15.32
CA ARG A 252 -13.96 19.61 15.27
C ARG A 252 -14.63 20.36 14.14
N LYS A 253 -14.84 21.65 14.33
CA LYS A 253 -15.35 22.53 13.29
C LYS A 253 -14.17 23.02 12.44
N GLU A 254 -14.23 22.81 11.14
CA GLU A 254 -13.24 23.27 10.17
C GLU A 254 -13.98 24.10 9.12
N GLY A 255 -13.89 25.42 9.25
CA GLY A 255 -14.66 26.37 8.44
C GLY A 255 -16.17 26.20 8.60
N ARG A 256 -16.85 25.85 7.50
CA ARG A 256 -18.31 25.61 7.45
C ARG A 256 -18.69 24.15 7.69
N CYS A 257 -17.72 23.26 7.86
CA CYS A 257 -17.94 21.82 7.99
C CYS A 257 -17.58 21.33 9.40
N VAL A 258 -18.22 20.23 9.81
CA VAL A 258 -17.85 19.49 11.01
C VAL A 258 -17.16 18.22 10.56
N LEU A 259 -15.94 18.01 11.03
CA LEU A 259 -15.18 16.80 10.79
C LEU A 259 -15.18 15.93 12.04
N HIS A 260 -15.42 14.64 11.83
CA HIS A 260 -15.37 13.60 12.84
C HIS A 260 -14.07 12.81 12.70
N HIS A 261 -13.42 12.51 13.81
CA HIS A 261 -12.18 11.75 13.88
C HIS A 261 -12.27 10.73 15.02
N PRO A 262 -11.54 9.60 14.94
CA PRO A 262 -11.56 8.62 16.02
C PRO A 262 -10.86 9.19 17.26
N THR A 263 -11.21 8.68 18.44
CA THR A 263 -10.40 8.88 19.65
C THR A 263 -9.42 7.71 19.83
N PRO A 264 -8.40 7.85 20.68
CA PRO A 264 -7.54 6.71 21.04
C PRO A 264 -8.29 5.52 21.65
N LEU A 265 -9.47 5.75 22.26
CA LEU A 265 -10.34 4.67 22.74
C LEU A 265 -11.04 3.97 21.57
N GLY A 266 -11.54 4.73 20.60
CA GLY A 266 -12.15 4.21 19.37
C GLY A 266 -11.20 3.35 18.55
N CYS A 267 -9.95 3.79 18.37
CA CYS A 267 -8.93 3.00 17.65
C CYS A 267 -8.62 1.68 18.36
N ARG A 268 -8.37 1.72 19.69
CA ARG A 268 -8.09 0.50 20.46
C ARG A 268 -9.25 -0.50 20.42
N LEU A 269 -10.49 -0.02 20.44
CA LEU A 269 -11.66 -0.88 20.35
C LEU A 269 -11.71 -1.63 19.00
N LEU A 270 -11.37 -0.94 17.90
CA LEU A 270 -11.27 -1.54 16.57
C LEU A 270 -10.11 -2.56 16.48
N GLU A 271 -8.97 -2.26 17.11
CA GLU A 271 -7.81 -3.16 17.18
C GLU A 271 -8.14 -4.46 17.94
N THR A 272 -8.78 -4.35 19.11
CA THR A 272 -9.17 -5.52 19.93
C THR A 272 -10.26 -6.38 19.29
N ALA A 273 -11.05 -5.82 18.38
CA ALA A 273 -12.04 -6.56 17.62
C ALA A 273 -11.42 -7.33 16.44
N GLY A 274 -10.29 -6.85 15.89
CA GLY A 274 -9.53 -7.52 14.82
C GLY A 274 -8.68 -8.69 15.31
N ASP A 275 -8.29 -8.69 16.58
CA ASP A 275 -7.50 -9.75 17.22
C ASP A 275 -8.44 -10.71 17.96
N GLY A 276 -9.13 -11.58 17.22
CA GLY A 276 -9.85 -12.71 17.80
C GLY A 276 -8.88 -13.66 18.52
N PRO A 277 -9.29 -14.39 19.57
CA PRO A 277 -8.39 -15.29 20.28
C PRO A 277 -7.85 -16.33 19.29
N ALA A 278 -6.52 -16.38 19.15
CA ALA A 278 -5.84 -17.45 18.45
C ALA A 278 -6.29 -18.79 19.05
N GLU A 279 -7.00 -19.60 18.26
CA GLU A 279 -7.14 -21.02 18.57
C GLU A 279 -5.75 -21.59 18.81
N GLY A 280 -5.54 -22.11 20.02
CA GLY A 280 -4.28 -22.74 20.40
C GLY A 280 -3.91 -23.88 19.45
N PRO A 281 -2.64 -24.33 19.46
CA PRO A 281 -2.16 -25.31 18.49
C PRO A 281 -3.02 -26.57 18.52
N LEU A 282 -3.60 -26.93 17.37
CA LEU A 282 -4.26 -28.21 17.16
C LEU A 282 -3.32 -29.35 17.60
N PRO A 283 -3.78 -30.31 18.43
CA PRO A 283 -2.94 -31.42 18.84
C PRO A 283 -2.59 -32.29 17.62
N MET A 284 -1.29 -32.55 17.45
CA MET A 284 -0.74 -33.43 16.40
C MET A 284 -1.40 -34.82 16.45
N PRO A 285 -1.83 -35.39 15.31
CA PRO A 285 -2.34 -36.74 15.28
C PRO A 285 -1.22 -37.76 15.58
N ARG A 286 -1.51 -38.72 16.45
CA ARG A 286 -0.60 -39.82 16.79
C ARG A 286 -0.38 -40.75 15.58
N PRO A 287 0.84 -41.28 15.37
CA PRO A 287 1.10 -42.23 14.29
C PRO A 287 0.37 -43.55 14.56
N ALA A 288 -0.25 -44.09 13.52
CA ALA A 288 -0.87 -45.40 13.54
C ALA A 288 0.21 -46.49 13.59
N THR A 289 0.20 -47.27 14.67
CA THR A 289 0.97 -48.51 14.80
C THR A 289 0.35 -49.56 13.89
N VAL A 290 1.12 -50.09 12.94
CA VAL A 290 0.81 -51.35 12.26
C VAL A 290 1.80 -52.38 12.77
N SER A 291 1.27 -53.45 13.36
CA SER A 291 1.99 -54.67 13.69
C SER A 291 1.05 -55.86 13.50
N PRO A 292 1.58 -57.07 13.25
CA PRO A 292 2.54 -57.46 12.21
C PRO A 292 1.86 -57.98 10.94
#